data_AF-A0A2V8X9P2-F1
#
_entry.id   AF-A0A2V8X9P2-F1
#
_cell.length_a   1.000
_cell.length_b   1.000
_cell.length_c   1.000
_cell.angle_alpha   90.00
_cell.angle_beta   90.00
_cell.angle_gamma   90.00
#
_symmetry.space_group_name_H-M   'P 1'
#
loop_
_entity.id
_entity.type
_entity.pdbx_description
1 polymer ?
#
loop_
_entity_poly.entity_id
_entity_poly.type
_entity_poly.pdbx_seq_one_letter_code
_entity_poly.pdbx_strand_id
1 'polypeptide(L)'
;MQELTPQQMQVIERLFEAGFRPIAIPPYESALCMRKGDCAAILATVPNGGIRLLAPPSYLVEGNLSVKLTRGAGEVFVWKKKEMEATPERLKELESFRRELAELLDMPPKQ
;
A
#
# COMPACT_ATOMS: atom_id res chain seq x y z
N MET A 1 22.40 -2.14 -5.59
CA MET A 1 21.63 -2.59 -4.42
C MET A 1 21.30 -1.34 -3.63
N GLN A 2 20.04 -0.97 -3.46
CA GLN A 2 19.73 0.17 -2.59
C GLN A 2 20.01 -0.25 -1.15
N GLU A 3 21.06 0.32 -0.58
CA GLU A 3 21.37 0.17 0.84
C GLU A 3 20.30 0.94 1.62
N LEU A 4 19.37 0.19 2.20
CA LEU A 4 18.35 0.75 3.08
C LEU A 4 19.05 1.33 4.31
N THR A 5 18.72 2.55 4.68
CA THR A 5 19.27 3.15 5.91
C THR A 5 18.73 2.41 7.14
N PRO A 6 19.43 2.42 8.28
CA PRO A 6 18.96 1.77 9.50
C PRO A 6 17.56 2.22 9.93
N GLN A 7 17.20 3.49 9.68
CA GLN A 7 15.85 4.00 9.94
C GLN A 7 14.81 3.36 9.00
N GLN A 8 15.12 3.20 7.72
CA GLN A 8 14.25 2.51 6.78
C GLN A 8 14.09 1.03 7.15
N MET A 9 15.17 0.39 7.60
CA MET A 9 15.17 -0.99 8.04
C MET A 9 14.25 -1.19 9.25
N GLN A 10 14.33 -0.31 10.26
CA GLN A 10 13.42 -0.34 11.41
C GLN A 10 11.95 -0.20 11.01
N VAL A 11 11.62 0.71 10.08
CA VAL A 11 10.25 0.87 9.58
C VAL A 11 9.78 -0.41 8.88
N ILE A 12 10.65 -1.02 8.08
CA ILE A 12 10.36 -2.29 7.40
C ILE A 12 10.11 -3.39 8.42
N GLU A 13 10.97 -3.54 9.43
CA GLU A 13 10.79 -4.53 10.51
C GLU A 13 9.43 -4.36 11.21
N ARG A 14 9.05 -3.13 11.57
CA ARG A 14 7.74 -2.84 12.17
C ARG A 14 6.58 -3.22 11.25
N LEU A 15 6.72 -2.99 9.94
CA LEU A 15 5.74 -3.43 8.95
C LEU A 15 5.66 -4.97 8.91
N PHE A 16 6.79 -5.67 8.95
CA PHE A 16 6.81 -7.13 9.01
C PHE A 16 6.13 -7.69 10.27
N GLU A 17 6.36 -7.07 11.44
CA GLU A 17 5.72 -7.40 12.71
C GLU A 17 4.21 -7.16 12.67
N ALA A 18 3.76 -6.09 12.01
CA ALA A 18 2.35 -5.81 11.78
C ALA A 18 1.69 -6.73 10.73
N GLY A 19 2.47 -7.63 10.11
CA GLY A 19 1.98 -8.63 9.16
C GLY A 19 2.04 -8.19 7.69
N PHE A 20 2.67 -7.06 7.39
CA PHE A 20 2.95 -6.68 6.02
C PHE A 20 4.05 -7.58 5.43
N ARG A 21 3.98 -7.81 4.13
CA ARG A 21 4.92 -8.60 3.36
C ARG A 21 5.35 -7.83 2.12
N PRO A 22 6.65 -7.73 1.84
CA PRO A 22 7.11 -7.15 0.59
C PRO A 22 6.69 -8.06 -0.56
N ILE A 23 6.21 -7.45 -1.63
CA ILE A 23 5.86 -8.13 -2.87
C ILE A 23 6.51 -7.39 -4.03
N ALA A 24 6.83 -8.10 -5.11
CA ALA A 24 7.25 -7.47 -6.35
C ALA A 24 6.01 -7.28 -7.24
N ILE A 25 5.64 -6.03 -7.52
CA ILE A 25 4.55 -5.69 -8.44
C ILE A 25 5.15 -4.98 -9.65
N PRO A 26 5.25 -5.62 -10.83
CA PRO A 26 5.67 -4.93 -12.05
C PRO A 26 4.68 -3.82 -12.40
N PRO A 27 5.12 -2.61 -12.82
CA PRO A 27 6.49 -2.18 -13.11
C PRO A 27 7.23 -1.52 -11.91
N TYR A 28 6.70 -1.63 -10.70
CA TYR A 28 7.24 -1.00 -9.49
C TYR A 28 8.39 -1.80 -8.84
N GLU A 29 9.18 -2.53 -9.62
CA GLU A 29 10.31 -3.34 -9.12
C GLU A 29 11.37 -2.50 -8.41
N SER A 30 11.47 -1.22 -8.78
CA SER A 30 12.35 -0.24 -8.12
C SER A 30 11.75 0.39 -6.86
N ALA A 31 10.51 0.07 -6.50
CA ALA A 31 9.83 0.60 -5.32
C ALA A 31 9.51 -0.53 -4.32
N LEU A 32 9.35 -0.15 -3.05
CA LEU A 32 9.04 -1.10 -1.99
C LEU A 32 7.52 -1.28 -1.93
N CYS A 33 7.00 -2.32 -2.58
CA CYS A 33 5.58 -2.66 -2.48
C CYS A 33 5.33 -3.53 -1.24
N MET A 34 4.50 -3.06 -0.31
CA MET A 34 4.11 -3.79 0.90
C MET A 34 2.65 -4.23 0.78
N ARG A 35 2.40 -5.52 1.00
CA ARG A 35 1.08 -6.16 0.97
C ARG A 35 0.68 -6.64 2.35
N LYS A 36 -0.59 -6.53 2.69
CA LYS A 36 -1.21 -7.21 3.85
C LYS A 36 -2.62 -7.65 3.46
N GLY A 37 -2.89 -8.94 3.52
CA GLY A 37 -4.14 -9.51 3.01
C GLY A 37 -4.32 -9.22 1.52
N ASP A 38 -5.43 -8.58 1.16
CA ASP A 38 -5.75 -8.15 -0.20
C ASP A 38 -5.49 -6.66 -0.44
N CYS A 39 -4.78 -5.98 0.45
CA CYS A 39 -4.36 -4.59 0.27
C CYS A 39 -2.86 -4.48 0.00
N ALA A 40 -2.47 -3.50 -0.79
CA ALA A 40 -1.06 -3.16 -1.02
C ALA A 40 -0.83 -1.64 -1.06
N ALA A 41 0.38 -1.25 -0.68
CA ALA A 41 0.88 0.11 -0.82
C ALA A 41 2.25 0.12 -1.48
N ILE A 42 2.51 1.20 -2.21
CA ILE A 42 3.80 1.44 -2.83
C ILE A 42 4.54 2.46 -2.00
N LEU A 43 5.70 2.05 -1.50
CA LEU A 43 6.58 2.88 -0.70
C LEU A 43 7.83 3.21 -1.51
N ALA A 44 8.29 4.45 -1.39
CA ALA A 44 9.55 4.91 -1.91
C ALA A 44 10.49 5.26 -0.76
N THR A 45 11.72 4.79 -0.85
CA THR A 45 12.81 5.17 0.04
C THR A 45 13.34 6.52 -0.41
N VAL A 46 13.30 7.52 0.47
CA VAL A 46 13.88 8.84 0.17
C VAL A 46 15.37 8.79 0.49
N PRO A 47 16.27 9.13 -0.46
CA PRO A 47 17.70 9.19 -0.17
C PRO A 47 17.97 10.24 0.91
N ASN A 48 18.75 9.86 1.94
CA ASN A 48 19.00 10.64 3.16
C ASN A 48 17.74 10.97 4.00
N GLY A 49 16.67 10.18 3.85
CA GLY A 49 15.44 10.33 4.62
C GLY A 49 14.80 8.98 4.98
N GLY A 50 13.53 9.04 5.39
CA GLY A 50 12.72 7.87 5.72
C GLY A 50 12.05 7.22 4.51
N ILE A 51 11.06 6.38 4.80
CA ILE A 51 10.18 5.76 3.81
C ILE A 51 8.95 6.66 3.62
N ARG A 52 8.56 6.90 2.37
CA ARG A 52 7.34 7.65 2.03
C ARG A 52 6.42 6.83 1.13
N LEU A 53 5.13 7.18 1.17
CA LEU A 53 4.12 6.61 0.28
C LEU A 53 4.29 7.22 -1.12
N LEU A 54 4.59 6.38 -2.11
CA LEU A 54 4.70 6.79 -3.51
C LEU A 54 3.33 6.85 -4.18
N ALA A 55 2.42 5.97 -3.79
CA ALA A 55 1.04 5.94 -4.25
C ALA A 55 0.11 5.56 -3.09
N PRO A 56 -1.13 6.06 -3.05
CA PRO A 56 -2.08 5.68 -2.02
C PRO A 56 -2.29 4.17 -1.98
N PRO A 57 -2.54 3.59 -0.79
CA PRO A 57 -2.90 2.19 -0.67
C PRO A 57 -4.09 1.84 -1.55
N SER A 58 -4.05 0.65 -2.15
CA SER A 58 -5.10 0.13 -3.01
C SER A 58 -5.36 -1.33 -2.73
N TYR A 59 -6.56 -1.78 -3.09
CA TYR A 59 -6.91 -3.19 -3.05
C TYR A 59 -6.24 -3.92 -4.21
N LEU A 60 -5.79 -5.14 -3.99
CA LEU A 60 -5.22 -6.00 -5.00
C LEU A 60 -6.34 -6.72 -5.74
N VAL A 61 -6.45 -6.48 -7.04
CA VAL A 61 -7.34 -7.23 -7.92
C VAL A 61 -6.48 -8.21 -8.70
N GLU A 62 -6.70 -9.52 -8.48
CA GLU A 62 -5.88 -10.60 -9.04
C GLU A 62 -4.37 -10.40 -8.79
N GLY A 63 -4.01 -9.92 -7.59
CA GLY A 63 -2.63 -9.69 -7.18
C GLY A 63 -1.99 -8.42 -7.77
N ASN A 64 -2.76 -7.55 -8.42
CA ASN A 64 -2.28 -6.31 -9.02
C ASN A 64 -2.92 -5.08 -8.39
N LEU A 65 -2.19 -3.96 -8.40
CA LEU A 65 -2.66 -2.66 -7.87
C LEU A 65 -3.84 -2.17 -8.68
N SER A 66 -5.01 -2.14 -8.05
CA SER A 66 -6.22 -1.60 -8.67
C SER A 66 -6.38 -0.10 -8.41
N VAL A 67 -7.18 0.55 -9.23
CA VAL A 67 -7.64 1.92 -8.99
C VAL A 67 -9.06 1.88 -8.47
N LYS A 68 -9.32 2.62 -7.39
CA LYS A 68 -10.68 2.82 -6.89
C LYS A 68 -11.37 3.86 -7.77
N LEU A 69 -12.46 3.47 -8.42
CA LEU A 69 -13.28 4.33 -9.25
C LEU A 69 -14.70 4.36 -8.71
N THR A 70 -15.31 5.53 -8.72
CA THR A 70 -16.74 5.69 -8.42
C THR A 70 -17.53 5.44 -9.70
N ARG A 71 -18.39 4.41 -9.72
CA ARG A 71 -19.20 4.04 -10.88
C ARG A 71 -20.68 4.03 -10.47
N GLY A 72 -21.41 5.05 -10.92
CA GLY A 72 -22.82 5.23 -10.56
C GLY A 72 -23.00 5.45 -9.06
N ALA A 73 -23.73 4.55 -8.39
CA ALA A 73 -24.03 4.62 -6.96
C ALA A 73 -23.02 3.89 -6.06
N GLY A 74 -21.98 3.28 -6.63
CA GLY A 74 -21.01 2.47 -5.88
C GLY A 74 -19.56 2.76 -6.22
N GLU A 75 -18.65 2.17 -5.45
CA GLU A 75 -17.22 2.17 -5.68
C GLU A 75 -16.78 0.81 -6.24
N VAL A 76 -15.87 0.83 -7.21
CA VAL A 76 -15.31 -0.36 -7.84
C VAL A 76 -13.79 -0.27 -7.89
N PHE A 77 -13.12 -1.36 -7.60
CA PHE A 77 -11.70 -1.56 -7.82
C PHE A 77 -11.48 -2.07 -9.24
N VAL A 78 -10.84 -1.27 -10.08
CA VAL A 78 -10.61 -1.62 -11.48
C VAL A 78 -9.13 -1.83 -11.70
N TRP A 79 -8.78 -2.95 -12.32
CA TRP A 79 -7.45 -3.21 -12.82
C TRP A 79 -7.53 -3.75 -14.25
N LYS A 80 -6.96 -3.00 -15.21
CA LYS A 80 -7.03 -3.29 -16.65
C LYS A 80 -8.48 -3.54 -17.11
N LYS A 81 -8.83 -4.79 -17.44
CA LYS A 81 -10.16 -5.22 -17.89
C LYS A 81 -10.99 -5.88 -16.79
N LYS A 82 -10.44 -5.96 -15.58
CA LYS A 82 -11.07 -6.59 -14.42
C LYS A 82 -11.60 -5.50 -13.52
N GLU A 83 -12.84 -5.65 -13.13
CA GLU A 83 -13.50 -4.81 -12.15
C GLU A 83 -14.00 -5.69 -11.02
N MET A 84 -13.82 -5.19 -9.80
CA MET A 84 -14.24 -5.83 -8.58
C MET A 84 -15.00 -4.80 -7.76
N GLU A 85 -16.13 -5.19 -7.19
CA GLU A 85 -16.92 -4.29 -6.36
C GLU A 85 -16.15 -3.92 -5.09
N ALA A 86 -16.05 -2.62 -4.81
CA ALA A 86 -15.47 -2.12 -3.57
C ALA A 86 -16.57 -2.16 -2.50
N THR A 87 -16.86 -3.37 -2.02
CA THR A 87 -17.83 -3.57 -0.94
C THR A 87 -17.41 -2.78 0.31
N PRO A 88 -18.36 -2.38 1.18
CA PRO A 88 -18.04 -1.65 2.40
C PRO A 88 -17.03 -2.38 3.29
N GLU A 89 -17.03 -3.71 3.29
CA GLU A 89 -16.04 -4.53 3.97
C GLU A 89 -14.62 -4.30 3.41
N ARG A 90 -14.44 -4.37 2.08
CA ARG A 90 -13.15 -4.13 1.43
C ARG A 90 -12.67 -2.70 1.60
N LEU A 91 -13.57 -1.73 1.56
CA LEU A 91 -13.26 -0.33 1.83
C LEU A 91 -12.79 -0.16 3.28
N LYS A 92 -13.45 -0.81 4.24
CA LYS A 92 -13.06 -0.79 5.65
C LYS A 92 -11.70 -1.47 5.87
N GLU A 93 -11.42 -2.57 5.18
CA GLU A 93 -10.11 -3.21 5.19
C GLU A 93 -9.03 -2.28 4.65
N LEU A 94 -9.28 -1.64 3.50
CA LEU A 94 -8.34 -0.71 2.87
C LEU A 94 -8.08 0.52 3.75
N GLU A 95 -9.11 1.08 4.37
CA GLU A 95 -9.00 2.20 5.32
C GLU A 95 -8.19 1.79 6.55
N SER A 96 -8.45 0.60 7.10
CA SER A 96 -7.71 0.07 8.26
C SER A 96 -6.24 -0.17 7.91
N PHE A 97 -5.97 -0.75 6.75
CA PHE A 97 -4.63 -0.92 6.20
C PHE A 97 -3.91 0.41 6.04
N ARG A 98 -4.58 1.42 5.46
CA ARG A 98 -4.01 2.75 5.25
C ARG A 98 -3.67 3.43 6.58
N ARG A 99 -4.56 3.33 7.57
CA ARG A 99 -4.34 3.92 8.90
C ARG A 99 -3.15 3.28 9.58
N GLU A 100 -3.14 1.95 9.66
CA GLU A 100 -2.05 1.20 10.29
C GLU A 100 -0.71 1.45 9.59
N LEU A 101 -0.69 1.49 8.26
CA LEU A 101 0.50 1.84 7.49
C LEU A 101 0.98 3.26 7.80
N ALA A 102 0.08 4.25 7.86
CA ALA A 102 0.44 5.63 8.17
C ALA A 102 1.02 5.77 9.60
N GLU A 103 0.44 5.06 10.57
CA GLU A 103 0.93 4.99 11.95
C GLU A 103 2.33 4.36 12.02
N LEU A 104 2.58 3.28 11.28
CA LEU A 104 3.88 2.60 11.23
C LEU A 104 4.96 3.43 10.53
N LEU A 105 4.56 4.22 9.52
CA LEU A 105 5.43 5.16 8.81
C LEU A 105 5.67 6.46 9.61
N ASP A 106 5.07 6.60 10.81
CA ASP A 106 5.11 7.82 11.63
C ASP A 106 4.72 9.08 10.82
N MET A 107 3.83 8.91 9.84
CA MET A 107 3.32 10.04 9.08
C MET A 107 2.27 10.75 9.94
N PRO A 108 2.36 12.07 10.18
CA PRO A 108 1.29 12.78 10.84
C PRO A 108 0.00 12.53 10.04
N PRO A 109 -1.11 12.14 10.68
CA PRO A 109 -2.39 12.05 10.00
C PRO A 109 -2.64 13.44 9.43
N LYS A 110 -2.73 13.56 8.11
CA LYS A 110 -3.04 14.83 7.47
C LYS A 110 -4.49 15.14 7.87
N GLN A 111 -4.62 15.94 8.93
CA GLN A 111 -5.88 16.46 9.48
C GLN A 111 -6.69 17.19 8.41
#